data_AF-A0A8B6H1U9-F1
#
_entry.id   AF-A0A8B6H1U9-F1
#
_cell.length_a   1.000
_cell.length_b   1.000
_cell.length_c   1.000
_cell.angle_alpha   90.00
_cell.angle_beta   90.00
_cell.angle_gamma   90.00
#
_symmetry.space_group_name_H-M   'P 1'
#
loop_
_entity.id
_entity.type
_entity.pdbx_description
1 polymer ?
#
loop_
_entity_poly.entity_id
_entity_poly.type
_entity_poly.pdbx_seq_one_letter_code
_entity_poly.pdbx_strand_id
1 'polypeptide(L)'
;LVIMGGDGTLNDLVNGLLLKKQAERNIDVNDHHAALDQLDIPISFIPAGTGNGMANILYGCVDVVTSTLHLVKGGIKDYPVFGNFCEKKLVAYSFMMAAYGLFADLIHSVDSQRWLKKLRYLVVPIWFFLFKGLRNFDAELTFEYTQKKKEDKQKSSNPEQALETETEHMTLMNVMALIDKIAFGVDDGLSDDESNKLEFGKEFGLMIYKPAGRFAMIKHFIQLGKAASKEFIDRCDFLSFKVVKALTIRIPKSESDMDLLINLDGQIYKLTKPEIYITTTKHRAIKRLKNALPRTPKRRSATLAAYLQHTKSPAVEILRQAEVVSSPEDLMNMSIEKAALEDIKTAIESCKTKRSKDSVLSMNVLVASISGEKITETRCRKNLAKKLGLPVRRLSRGNRNRTTILKSEKSCWAYVCRKTRKDALSEETKRLAYNFWMKPGISRPTGNKADVKRERIGPKIYTCHQVYLLEKTQTEVTLISQQTIHV
;
A
#
# COMPACT_ATOMS: atom_id res chain seq x y z
N LEU A 1 6.85 20.43 -15.46
CA LEU A 1 6.69 21.02 -14.11
C LEU A 1 6.02 20.00 -13.19
N VAL A 2 6.60 19.76 -12.01
CA VAL A 2 6.01 18.88 -11.00
C VAL A 2 5.57 19.75 -9.84
N ILE A 3 4.29 19.67 -9.48
CA ILE A 3 3.72 20.38 -8.34
C ILE A 3 3.37 19.38 -7.24
N MET A 4 3.86 19.67 -6.04
CA MET A 4 3.53 18.92 -4.83
C MET A 4 2.70 19.82 -3.93
N GLY A 5 1.42 19.52 -3.75
CA GLY A 5 0.49 20.41 -3.06
C GLY A 5 -0.93 19.87 -3.00
N GLY A 6 -1.89 20.75 -2.70
CA GLY A 6 -3.32 20.42 -2.81
C GLY A 6 -3.93 20.91 -4.12
N ASP A 7 -5.23 20.62 -4.33
CA ASP A 7 -5.97 21.06 -5.51
C ASP A 7 -5.88 22.59 -5.72
N GLY A 8 -5.92 23.39 -4.65
CA GLY A 8 -5.79 24.85 -4.74
C GLY A 8 -4.45 25.31 -5.30
N THR A 9 -3.33 24.74 -4.85
CA THR A 9 -2.00 25.09 -5.39
C THR A 9 -1.88 24.72 -6.87
N LEU A 10 -2.46 23.58 -7.25
CA LEU A 10 -2.54 23.16 -8.65
C LEU A 10 -3.39 24.14 -9.46
N ASN A 11 -4.52 24.61 -8.90
CA ASN A 11 -5.40 25.56 -9.56
C ASN A 11 -4.71 26.90 -9.83
N ASP A 12 -4.07 27.48 -8.81
CA ASP A 12 -3.36 28.76 -8.90
C ASP A 12 -2.24 28.69 -9.96
N LEU A 13 -1.50 27.58 -9.97
CA LEU A 13 -0.42 27.35 -10.93
C LEU A 13 -0.95 27.24 -12.37
N VAL A 14 -1.98 26.42 -12.58
CA VAL A 14 -2.56 26.20 -13.92
C VAL A 14 -3.16 27.49 -14.47
N ASN A 15 -3.95 28.22 -13.67
CA ASN A 15 -4.51 29.50 -14.07
C ASN A 15 -3.41 30.51 -14.39
N GLY A 16 -2.41 30.66 -13.53
CA GLY A 16 -1.30 31.58 -13.76
C GLY A 16 -0.52 31.27 -15.05
N LEU A 17 -0.26 29.99 -15.32
CA LEU A 17 0.42 29.57 -16.55
C LEU A 17 -0.44 29.80 -17.80
N LEU A 18 -1.74 29.48 -17.75
CA LEU A 18 -2.64 29.69 -18.88
C LEU A 18 -2.80 31.18 -19.20
N LEU A 19 -3.08 32.01 -18.20
CA LEU A 19 -3.23 33.46 -18.38
C LEU A 19 -1.95 34.08 -18.95
N LYS A 20 -0.79 33.69 -18.42
CA LYS A 20 0.50 34.14 -18.95
C LYS A 20 0.69 33.71 -20.41
N LYS A 21 0.41 32.45 -20.74
CA LYS A 21 0.56 31.91 -22.10
C LYS A 21 -0.34 32.63 -23.09
N GLN A 22 -1.59 32.91 -22.73
CA GLN A 22 -2.52 33.64 -23.59
C GLN A 22 -2.08 35.10 -23.78
N ALA A 23 -1.60 35.76 -22.73
CA ALA A 23 -1.05 37.11 -22.82
C ALA A 23 0.16 37.17 -23.76
N GLU A 24 1.10 36.23 -23.66
CA GLU A 24 2.27 36.13 -24.55
C GLU A 24 1.89 35.92 -26.03
N ARG A 25 0.71 35.36 -26.28
CA ARG A 25 0.15 35.13 -27.63
C ARG A 25 -0.82 36.21 -28.10
N ASN A 26 -1.05 37.26 -27.30
CA ASN A 26 -2.06 38.29 -27.55
C ASN A 26 -3.47 37.71 -27.77
N ILE A 27 -3.81 36.64 -27.05
CA ILE A 27 -5.15 36.04 -27.06
C ILE A 27 -5.98 36.70 -25.96
N ASP A 28 -7.14 37.28 -26.31
CA ASP A 28 -8.06 37.84 -25.32
C ASP A 28 -8.73 36.72 -24.53
N VAL A 29 -8.37 36.63 -23.25
CA VAL A 29 -8.91 35.62 -22.33
C VAL A 29 -10.38 35.84 -21.99
N ASN A 30 -10.94 37.01 -22.28
CA ASN A 30 -12.35 37.33 -22.07
C ASN A 30 -13.24 36.91 -23.24
N ASP A 31 -12.66 36.69 -24.42
CA ASP A 31 -13.37 36.11 -25.56
C ASP A 31 -13.52 34.60 -25.38
N HIS A 32 -14.73 34.17 -25.00
CA HIS A 32 -15.07 32.76 -24.82
C HIS A 32 -15.06 31.95 -26.14
N HIS A 33 -15.00 32.60 -27.30
CA HIS A 33 -14.82 31.92 -28.59
C HIS A 33 -13.35 31.73 -28.99
N ALA A 34 -12.43 32.41 -28.30
CA ALA A 34 -11.01 32.37 -28.60
C ALA A 34 -10.44 30.96 -28.44
N ALA A 35 -9.60 30.57 -29.40
CA ALA A 35 -8.85 29.33 -29.32
C ALA A 35 -7.65 29.53 -28.37
N LEU A 36 -7.72 28.96 -27.17
CA LEU A 36 -6.60 29.01 -26.23
C LEU A 36 -5.37 28.30 -26.78
N ASP A 37 -4.19 28.91 -26.64
CA ASP A 37 -2.93 28.23 -26.92
C ASP A 37 -2.60 27.24 -25.80
N GLN A 38 -1.99 26.12 -26.15
CA GLN A 38 -1.69 25.04 -25.23
C GLN A 38 -0.43 25.37 -24.40
N LEU A 39 -0.38 24.89 -23.15
CA LEU A 39 0.85 24.95 -22.37
C LEU A 39 1.95 24.06 -22.99
N ASP A 40 3.12 24.64 -23.26
CA ASP A 40 4.27 23.91 -23.80
C ASP A 40 4.81 22.87 -22.80
N ILE A 41 4.74 23.21 -21.51
CA ILE A 41 5.32 22.45 -20.41
C ILE A 41 4.29 21.47 -19.83
N PRO A 42 4.59 20.16 -19.77
CA PRO A 42 3.77 19.19 -19.07
C PRO A 42 3.65 19.47 -17.57
N ILE A 43 2.45 19.30 -17.00
CA ILE A 43 2.21 19.49 -15.56
C ILE A 43 1.93 18.13 -14.92
N SER A 44 2.64 17.83 -13.83
CA SER A 44 2.44 16.65 -13.00
C SER A 44 2.08 17.06 -11.58
N PHE A 45 1.20 16.31 -10.92
CA PHE A 45 0.68 16.61 -9.59
C PHE A 45 0.99 15.49 -8.59
N ILE A 46 1.58 15.85 -7.45
CA ILE A 46 1.79 14.95 -6.30
C ILE A 46 0.90 15.46 -5.16
N PRO A 47 -0.11 14.67 -4.71
CA PRO A 47 -1.09 15.12 -3.74
C PRO A 47 -0.50 15.19 -2.33
N ALA A 48 -0.12 16.38 -1.90
CA ALA A 48 0.40 16.66 -0.55
C ALA A 48 -0.54 17.55 0.28
N GLY A 49 -1.65 18.02 -0.29
CA GLY A 49 -2.61 18.90 0.37
C GLY A 49 -3.67 18.18 1.21
N THR A 50 -4.61 18.95 1.75
CA THR A 50 -5.77 18.42 2.49
C THR A 50 -6.93 18.02 1.60
N GLY A 51 -7.08 18.66 0.43
CA GLY A 51 -8.00 18.29 -0.64
C GLY A 51 -7.19 17.95 -1.89
N ASN A 52 -7.41 16.75 -2.42
CA ASN A 52 -6.65 16.17 -3.53
C ASN A 52 -7.56 15.42 -4.52
N GLY A 53 -8.73 16.01 -4.83
CA GLY A 53 -9.69 15.46 -5.79
C GLY A 53 -9.05 15.22 -7.16
N MET A 54 -8.12 16.08 -7.58
CA MET A 54 -7.40 15.92 -8.84
C MET A 54 -6.59 14.64 -8.90
N ALA A 55 -5.96 14.21 -7.80
CA ALA A 55 -5.21 12.97 -7.81
C ALA A 55 -6.12 11.76 -8.04
N ASN A 56 -7.37 11.81 -7.57
CA ASN A 56 -8.34 10.77 -7.85
C ASN A 56 -8.76 10.78 -9.33
N ILE A 57 -8.98 11.95 -9.93
CA ILE A 57 -9.30 12.07 -11.37
C ILE A 57 -8.12 11.61 -12.24
N LEU A 58 -6.91 12.02 -11.89
CA LEU A 58 -5.69 11.77 -12.66
C LEU A 58 -5.16 10.33 -12.51
N TYR A 59 -5.19 9.77 -11.31
CA TYR A 59 -4.51 8.52 -10.94
C TYR A 59 -5.46 7.45 -10.37
N GLY A 60 -6.73 7.79 -10.12
CA GLY A 60 -7.70 6.90 -9.48
C GLY A 60 -7.46 6.69 -7.98
N CYS A 61 -6.66 7.52 -7.33
CA CYS A 61 -6.47 7.54 -5.88
C CYS A 61 -5.74 8.78 -5.39
N VAL A 62 -5.77 8.98 -4.07
CA VAL A 62 -4.95 9.98 -3.37
C VAL A 62 -3.76 9.28 -2.69
N ASP A 63 -2.84 8.72 -3.48
CA ASP A 63 -1.61 8.09 -2.99
C ASP A 63 -0.38 8.75 -3.60
N VAL A 64 0.53 9.23 -2.75
CA VAL A 64 1.75 9.97 -3.15
C VAL A 64 2.69 9.07 -3.95
N VAL A 65 2.85 7.82 -3.53
CA VAL A 65 3.74 6.86 -4.20
C VAL A 65 3.21 6.56 -5.60
N THR A 66 1.93 6.26 -5.74
CA THR A 66 1.27 6.03 -7.02
C THR A 66 1.41 7.23 -7.95
N SER A 67 1.16 8.45 -7.44
CA SER A 67 1.29 9.68 -8.23
C SER A 67 2.73 9.90 -8.72
N THR A 68 3.72 9.63 -7.87
CA THR A 68 5.15 9.70 -8.19
C THR A 68 5.54 8.66 -9.25
N LEU A 69 5.00 7.44 -9.16
CA LEU A 69 5.23 6.40 -10.17
C LEU A 69 4.63 6.76 -11.53
N HIS A 70 3.45 7.40 -11.57
CA HIS A 70 2.88 7.92 -12.81
C HIS A 70 3.82 8.93 -13.47
N LEU A 71 4.39 9.85 -12.68
CA LEU A 71 5.40 10.80 -13.16
C LEU A 71 6.63 10.08 -13.74
N VAL A 72 7.24 9.15 -12.99
CA VAL A 72 8.46 8.43 -13.41
C VAL A 72 8.22 7.58 -14.66
N LYS A 73 7.06 6.91 -14.74
CA LYS A 73 6.68 6.09 -15.90
C LYS A 73 6.63 6.91 -17.20
N GLY A 74 6.40 8.21 -17.10
CA GLY A 74 6.29 9.10 -18.23
C GLY A 74 5.01 8.89 -19.06
N GLY A 75 4.76 9.84 -19.96
CA GLY A 75 3.60 9.82 -20.86
C GLY A 75 2.79 11.11 -20.74
N ILE A 76 2.58 11.76 -21.87
CA ILE A 76 1.92 13.07 -21.99
C ILE A 76 0.66 12.90 -22.83
N LYS A 77 -0.45 13.50 -22.40
CA LYS A 77 -1.70 13.62 -23.15
C LYS A 77 -2.32 14.97 -22.88
N ASP A 78 -3.13 15.50 -23.78
CA ASP A 78 -3.76 16.78 -23.50
C ASP A 78 -5.05 16.62 -22.64
N TYR A 79 -5.41 17.65 -21.90
CA TYR A 79 -6.49 17.71 -20.91
C TYR A 79 -7.25 19.03 -21.08
N PRO A 80 -8.60 18.98 -21.11
CA PRO A 80 -9.42 20.16 -21.33
C PRO A 80 -9.53 21.02 -20.07
N VAL A 81 -9.95 22.27 -20.26
CA VAL A 81 -10.28 23.20 -19.17
C VAL A 81 -11.63 23.85 -19.48
N PHE A 82 -12.35 24.21 -18.44
CA PHE A 82 -13.48 25.11 -18.50
C PHE A 82 -12.99 26.56 -18.48
N GLY A 83 -13.54 27.37 -19.38
CA GLY A 83 -13.58 28.82 -19.19
C GLY A 83 -14.88 29.19 -18.49
N ASN A 84 -14.78 29.89 -17.37
CA ASN A 84 -15.93 30.36 -16.60
C ASN A 84 -16.01 31.88 -16.71
N PHE A 85 -17.11 32.40 -17.23
CA PHE A 85 -17.24 33.80 -17.59
C PHE A 85 -18.45 34.43 -16.91
N CYS A 86 -18.27 35.64 -16.37
CA CYS A 86 -19.34 36.46 -15.82
C CYS A 86 -19.29 37.81 -16.54
N GLU A 87 -20.41 38.26 -17.09
CA GLU A 87 -20.48 39.52 -17.86
C GLU A 87 -19.42 39.61 -18.98
N LYS A 88 -19.20 38.50 -19.69
CA LYS A 88 -18.16 38.37 -20.74
C LYS A 88 -16.73 38.60 -20.25
N LYS A 89 -16.47 38.55 -18.95
CA LYS A 89 -15.12 38.54 -18.37
C LYS A 89 -14.79 37.17 -17.82
N LEU A 90 -13.57 36.72 -18.03
CA LEU A 90 -13.10 35.46 -17.44
C LEU A 90 -13.02 35.62 -15.93
N VAL A 91 -13.73 34.75 -15.19
CA VAL A 91 -13.65 34.63 -13.73
C VAL A 91 -12.42 33.81 -13.37
N ALA A 92 -12.33 32.59 -13.89
CA ALA A 92 -11.18 31.71 -13.79
C ALA A 92 -11.30 30.54 -14.77
N TYR A 93 -10.18 29.92 -15.10
CA TYR A 93 -10.19 28.57 -15.64
C TYR A 93 -10.41 27.55 -14.53
N SER A 94 -11.14 26.48 -14.82
CA SER A 94 -11.26 25.33 -13.92
C SER A 94 -11.12 24.03 -14.70
N PHE A 95 -10.65 22.97 -14.09
CA PHE A 95 -10.30 21.73 -14.78
C PHE A 95 -10.74 20.46 -14.04
N MET A 96 -11.43 20.57 -12.91
CA MET A 96 -12.24 19.49 -12.31
C MET A 96 -13.73 19.72 -12.52
N MET A 97 -14.22 20.83 -11.96
CA MET A 97 -15.63 21.10 -11.79
C MET A 97 -15.92 22.59 -11.69
N ALA A 98 -17.13 22.94 -12.11
CA ALA A 98 -17.75 24.22 -11.79
C ALA A 98 -19.14 23.93 -11.21
N ALA A 99 -19.38 24.34 -9.95
CA ALA A 99 -20.60 24.03 -9.22
C ALA A 99 -21.24 25.29 -8.65
N TYR A 100 -22.53 25.43 -8.89
CA TYR A 100 -23.32 26.58 -8.50
C TYR A 100 -24.52 26.11 -7.66
N GLY A 101 -24.77 26.75 -6.51
CA GLY A 101 -25.81 26.35 -5.56
C GLY A 101 -25.27 25.54 -4.38
N LEU A 102 -25.96 24.45 -4.02
CA LEU A 102 -25.68 23.60 -2.85
C LEU A 102 -24.19 23.30 -2.61
N PHE A 103 -23.44 22.92 -3.64
CA PHE A 103 -22.03 22.58 -3.49
C PHE A 103 -21.14 23.82 -3.33
N ALA A 104 -21.52 24.97 -3.90
CA ALA A 104 -20.87 26.25 -3.59
C ALA A 104 -21.12 26.64 -2.14
N ASP A 105 -22.35 26.53 -1.66
CA ASP A 105 -22.72 26.80 -0.28
C ASP A 105 -22.01 25.87 0.72
N LEU A 106 -21.90 24.59 0.36
CA LEU A 106 -21.20 23.59 1.15
C LEU A 106 -19.72 23.92 1.23
N ILE A 107 -19.05 24.16 0.09
CA ILE A 107 -17.63 24.48 0.07
C ILE A 107 -17.36 25.81 0.79
N HIS A 108 -18.20 26.82 0.63
CA HIS A 108 -18.10 28.07 1.39
C HIS A 108 -18.16 27.80 2.91
N SER A 109 -19.09 26.94 3.35
CA SER A 109 -19.21 26.55 4.76
C SER A 109 -17.98 25.76 5.23
N VAL A 110 -17.49 24.81 4.42
CA VAL A 110 -16.28 24.01 4.70
C VAL A 110 -15.06 24.90 4.83
N ASP A 111 -14.92 25.89 3.95
CA ASP A 111 -13.76 26.77 3.93
C ASP A 111 -13.77 27.82 5.04
N SER A 112 -14.94 28.22 5.53
CA SER A 112 -15.03 29.05 6.75
C SER A 112 -14.46 28.34 7.99
N GLN A 113 -14.38 27.00 7.97
CA GLN A 113 -13.94 26.17 9.11
C GLN A 113 -12.52 25.61 8.91
N ARG A 114 -11.57 26.39 8.38
CA ARG A 114 -10.18 25.93 8.14
C ARG A 114 -9.47 25.44 9.41
N TRP A 115 -9.86 25.94 10.58
CA TRP A 115 -9.30 25.56 11.88
C TRP A 115 -9.44 24.05 12.18
N LEU A 116 -10.46 23.38 11.62
CA LEU A 116 -10.67 21.93 11.75
C LEU A 116 -9.74 21.06 10.87
N LYS A 117 -8.88 21.67 10.03
CA LYS A 117 -7.97 20.96 9.12
C LYS A 117 -8.70 19.88 8.31
N LYS A 118 -8.16 18.66 8.17
CA LYS A 118 -8.80 17.56 7.40
C LYS A 118 -10.17 17.15 7.93
N LEU A 119 -10.44 17.33 9.23
CA LEU A 119 -11.69 16.92 9.84
C LEU A 119 -12.90 17.71 9.32
N ARG A 120 -12.68 18.93 8.79
CA ARG A 120 -13.75 19.77 8.22
C ARG A 120 -14.49 19.10 7.07
N TYR A 121 -13.80 18.28 6.26
CA TYR A 121 -14.41 17.56 5.14
C TYR A 121 -15.31 16.41 5.59
N LEU A 122 -15.25 16.01 6.86
CA LEU A 122 -16.16 15.04 7.47
C LEU A 122 -17.28 15.74 8.24
N VAL A 123 -16.91 16.64 9.16
CA VAL A 123 -17.85 17.23 10.13
C VAL A 123 -18.77 18.27 9.51
N VAL A 124 -18.23 19.15 8.66
CA VAL A 124 -19.03 20.26 8.10
C VAL A 124 -20.12 19.76 7.16
N PRO A 125 -19.88 18.80 6.23
CA PRO A 125 -20.97 18.25 5.43
C PRO A 125 -22.08 17.60 6.26
N ILE A 126 -21.73 16.81 7.28
CA ILE A 126 -22.73 16.18 8.16
C ILE A 126 -23.59 17.26 8.84
N TRP A 127 -22.95 18.27 9.43
CA TRP A 127 -23.66 19.38 10.06
C TRP A 127 -24.51 20.16 9.05
N PHE A 128 -23.95 20.46 7.88
CA PHE A 128 -24.61 21.21 6.81
C PHE A 128 -25.90 20.53 6.37
N PHE A 129 -25.87 19.22 6.10
CA PHE A 129 -27.07 18.50 5.65
C PHE A 129 -28.10 18.23 6.76
N LEU A 130 -27.67 18.12 8.03
CA LEU A 130 -28.57 17.85 9.14
C LEU A 130 -29.25 19.11 9.69
N PHE A 131 -28.51 20.22 9.77
CA PHE A 131 -28.91 21.39 10.55
C PHE A 131 -29.02 22.69 9.75
N LYS A 132 -28.36 22.81 8.60
CA LYS A 132 -28.47 24.02 7.77
C LYS A 132 -29.68 23.90 6.83
N GLY A 133 -30.38 25.02 6.60
CA GLY A 133 -31.43 25.09 5.59
C GLY A 133 -30.84 24.88 4.19
N LEU A 134 -31.29 23.84 3.48
CA LEU A 134 -30.91 23.62 2.10
C LEU A 134 -31.77 24.53 1.22
N ARG A 135 -31.14 25.52 0.57
CA ARG A 135 -31.86 26.47 -0.27
C ARG A 135 -32.18 25.87 -1.64
N ASN A 136 -33.29 26.33 -2.20
CA ASN A 136 -33.63 26.20 -3.62
C ASN A 136 -33.58 27.59 -4.24
N PHE A 137 -33.36 27.66 -5.54
CA PHE A 137 -33.44 28.91 -6.30
C PHE A 137 -34.01 28.64 -7.68
N ASP A 138 -34.71 29.64 -8.23
CA ASP A 138 -35.22 29.60 -9.58
C ASP A 138 -34.14 30.09 -10.55
N ALA A 139 -33.82 29.27 -11.54
CA ALA A 139 -32.81 29.60 -12.53
C ALA A 139 -33.33 29.39 -13.95
N GLU A 140 -32.80 30.21 -14.84
CA GLU A 140 -32.84 30.05 -16.28
C GLU A 140 -31.53 29.36 -16.70
N LEU A 141 -31.64 28.14 -17.23
CA LEU A 141 -30.51 27.35 -17.73
C LEU A 141 -30.56 27.32 -19.25
N THR A 142 -29.53 27.86 -19.89
CA THR A 142 -29.37 27.80 -21.35
C THR A 142 -28.28 26.81 -21.70
N PHE A 143 -28.65 25.75 -22.41
CA PHE A 143 -27.76 24.68 -22.85
C PHE A 143 -27.40 24.85 -24.31
N GLU A 144 -26.13 24.63 -24.64
CA GLU A 144 -25.66 24.58 -26.03
C GLU A 144 -25.22 23.14 -26.36
N TYR A 145 -25.73 22.59 -27.48
CA TYR A 145 -25.43 21.24 -27.94
C TYR A 145 -24.75 21.22 -29.31
N THR A 146 -24.03 20.12 -29.59
CA THR A 146 -23.52 19.81 -30.93
C THR A 146 -24.61 19.15 -31.76
N GLN A 147 -24.94 19.68 -32.94
CA GLN A 147 -25.84 18.98 -33.86
C GLN A 147 -25.27 17.62 -34.28
N LYS A 148 -26.02 16.54 -34.02
CA LYS A 148 -25.76 15.23 -34.63
C LYS A 148 -26.22 15.29 -36.09
N LYS A 149 -25.28 15.29 -37.05
CA LYS A 149 -25.62 15.04 -38.46
C LYS A 149 -26.37 13.71 -38.53
N LYS A 150 -27.63 13.73 -38.99
CA LYS A 150 -28.22 12.54 -39.63
C LYS A 150 -27.30 12.18 -40.79
N GLU A 151 -26.97 10.91 -40.93
CA GLU A 151 -26.16 10.39 -42.03
C GLU A 151 -26.89 10.58 -43.36
N ASP A 152 -26.82 11.78 -43.93
CA ASP A 152 -27.06 11.99 -45.34
C ASP A 152 -25.74 12.38 -46.00
N LYS A 153 -25.27 11.48 -46.87
CA LYS A 153 -24.12 11.66 -47.72
C LYS A 153 -24.40 12.82 -48.68
N GLN A 154 -23.91 14.02 -48.35
CA GLN A 154 -23.39 14.92 -49.36
C GLN A 154 -22.38 15.89 -48.76
N LYS A 155 -21.21 15.91 -49.39
CA LYS A 155 -20.10 16.81 -49.09
C LYS A 155 -20.48 18.22 -49.50
N SER A 156 -20.46 19.15 -48.55
CA SER A 156 -20.09 20.53 -48.83
C SER A 156 -19.24 21.09 -47.69
N SER A 157 -18.25 21.86 -48.11
CA SER A 157 -17.10 22.34 -47.35
C SER A 157 -17.39 23.71 -46.73
N ASN A 158 -17.77 23.72 -45.45
CA ASN A 158 -17.44 24.73 -44.44
C ASN A 158 -18.06 24.29 -43.10
N PRO A 159 -17.29 23.95 -42.04
CA PRO A 159 -17.85 23.39 -40.82
C PRO A 159 -18.05 24.46 -39.74
N GLU A 160 -18.92 25.45 -39.98
CA GLU A 160 -19.62 26.07 -38.84
C GLU A 160 -20.81 25.18 -38.53
N GLN A 161 -20.60 24.21 -37.63
CA GLN A 161 -21.67 23.39 -37.09
C GLN A 161 -22.63 24.31 -36.34
N ALA A 162 -23.88 24.43 -36.81
CA ALA A 162 -24.91 25.17 -36.09
C ALA A 162 -25.08 24.57 -34.68
N LEU A 163 -24.99 25.40 -33.64
CA LEU A 163 -25.28 24.98 -32.28
C LEU A 163 -26.78 25.08 -32.02
N GLU A 164 -27.35 24.02 -31.46
CA GLU A 164 -28.71 24.06 -30.93
C GLU A 164 -28.68 24.60 -29.51
N THR A 165 -29.56 25.56 -29.23
CA THR A 165 -29.69 26.19 -27.92
C THR A 165 -31.05 25.86 -27.33
N GLU A 166 -31.08 25.38 -26.10
CA GLU A 166 -32.29 25.06 -25.35
C GLU A 166 -32.27 25.86 -24.05
N THR A 167 -33.36 26.56 -23.72
CA THR A 167 -33.48 27.27 -22.44
C THR A 167 -34.59 26.66 -21.61
N GLU A 168 -34.26 26.27 -20.38
CA GLU A 168 -35.21 25.71 -19.41
C GLU A 168 -35.27 26.61 -18.17
N HIS A 169 -36.48 26.89 -17.70
CA HIS A 169 -36.70 27.53 -16.41
C HIS A 169 -37.05 26.46 -15.39
N MET A 170 -36.30 26.40 -14.30
CA MET A 170 -36.55 25.41 -13.25
C MET A 170 -36.08 25.88 -11.87
N THR A 171 -36.77 25.40 -10.85
CA THR A 171 -36.31 25.49 -9.45
C THR A 171 -35.30 24.39 -9.19
N LEU A 172 -34.16 24.73 -8.60
CA LEU A 172 -33.07 23.79 -8.39
C LEU A 172 -32.28 24.08 -7.11
N MET A 173 -31.60 23.04 -6.61
CA MET A 173 -30.67 23.10 -5.48
C MET A 173 -29.24 23.35 -5.95
N ASN A 174 -28.85 22.78 -7.09
CA ASN A 174 -27.48 22.86 -7.59
C ASN A 174 -27.40 22.53 -9.07
N VAL A 175 -26.44 23.16 -9.75
CA VAL A 175 -25.96 22.76 -11.07
C VAL A 175 -24.44 22.54 -10.99
N MET A 176 -23.95 21.44 -11.55
CA MET A 176 -22.51 21.11 -11.52
C MET A 176 -22.03 20.60 -12.89
N ALA A 177 -21.11 21.36 -13.49
CA ALA A 177 -20.36 20.96 -14.67
C ALA A 177 -19.11 20.16 -14.27
N LEU A 178 -18.82 19.07 -14.99
CA LEU A 178 -17.74 18.14 -14.71
C LEU A 178 -17.00 17.74 -16.00
N ILE A 179 -15.67 17.79 -15.97
CA ILE A 179 -14.82 17.48 -17.14
C ILE A 179 -14.73 15.98 -17.44
N ASP A 180 -14.79 15.11 -16.42
CA ASP A 180 -14.52 13.67 -16.56
C ASP A 180 -15.64 12.83 -15.92
N LYS A 181 -16.08 11.76 -16.59
CA LYS A 181 -17.03 10.76 -16.04
C LYS A 181 -16.53 10.12 -14.74
N ILE A 182 -15.20 10.01 -14.56
CA ILE A 182 -14.60 9.48 -13.33
C ILE A 182 -14.88 10.40 -12.12
N ALA A 183 -15.05 11.71 -12.34
CA ALA A 183 -15.40 12.66 -11.28
C ALA A 183 -16.81 12.41 -10.69
N PHE A 184 -17.65 11.61 -11.37
CA PHE A 184 -18.99 11.24 -10.90
C PHE A 184 -18.98 10.10 -9.87
N GLY A 185 -17.83 9.47 -9.61
CA GLY A 185 -17.81 8.21 -8.89
C GLY A 185 -18.52 7.07 -9.63
N VAL A 186 -18.94 7.32 -10.89
CA VAL A 186 -19.54 6.34 -11.79
C VAL A 186 -18.43 5.43 -12.29
N ASP A 187 -18.15 4.41 -11.48
CA ASP A 187 -17.38 3.26 -11.90
C ASP A 187 -18.27 2.48 -12.87
N ASP A 188 -18.14 2.75 -14.17
CA ASP A 188 -18.59 1.83 -15.22
C ASP A 188 -17.69 0.58 -15.15
N GLY A 189 -17.85 -0.22 -14.08
CA GLY A 189 -17.05 -1.41 -13.83
C GLY A 189 -17.03 -2.40 -15.00
N LEU A 190 -17.89 -2.20 -16.01
CA LEU A 190 -18.01 -2.96 -17.25
C LEU A 190 -18.60 -2.07 -18.37
N SER A 191 -17.79 -1.33 -19.12
CA SER A 191 -18.10 -1.08 -20.54
C SER A 191 -16.87 -0.65 -21.33
N ASP A 192 -16.34 -1.56 -22.15
CA ASP A 192 -15.46 -1.26 -23.30
C ASP A 192 -16.26 -0.65 -24.47
N ASP A 193 -17.47 -0.14 -24.21
CA ASP A 193 -18.39 0.37 -25.24
C ASP A 193 -17.95 1.79 -25.67
N GLU A 194 -17.39 1.88 -26.88
CA GLU A 194 -16.92 3.14 -27.48
C GLU A 194 -18.05 4.13 -27.77
N SER A 195 -19.31 3.67 -27.84
CA SER A 195 -20.48 4.45 -28.27
C SER A 195 -20.94 5.54 -27.29
N ASN A 196 -20.50 5.48 -26.03
CA ASN A 196 -20.88 6.41 -24.95
C ASN A 196 -19.69 7.22 -24.40
N LYS A 197 -18.54 7.27 -25.09
CA LYS A 197 -17.38 8.06 -24.66
C LYS A 197 -17.69 9.55 -24.83
N LEU A 198 -17.65 10.32 -23.74
CA LEU A 198 -17.59 11.79 -23.83
C LEU A 198 -16.39 12.14 -24.71
N GLU A 199 -16.58 12.93 -25.76
CA GLU A 199 -15.46 13.47 -26.53
C GLU A 199 -14.75 14.55 -25.69
N PHE A 200 -13.74 14.11 -24.94
CA PHE A 200 -12.92 14.98 -24.08
C PHE A 200 -12.41 16.20 -24.85
N GLY A 201 -12.89 17.38 -24.43
CA GLY A 201 -12.52 18.69 -24.97
C GLY A 201 -13.52 19.31 -25.95
N LYS A 202 -14.67 18.66 -26.19
CA LYS A 202 -15.77 19.28 -26.96
C LYS A 202 -17.07 19.41 -26.16
N GLU A 203 -17.30 18.49 -25.23
CA GLU A 203 -18.50 18.41 -24.41
C GLU A 203 -18.12 18.08 -22.97
N PHE A 204 -19.02 18.38 -22.03
CA PHE A 204 -18.87 18.07 -20.62
C PHE A 204 -20.18 17.58 -20.00
N GLY A 205 -20.04 16.85 -18.90
CA GLY A 205 -21.18 16.31 -18.17
C GLY A 205 -21.76 17.35 -17.20
N LEU A 206 -23.07 17.41 -17.13
CA LEU A 206 -23.82 18.30 -16.26
C LEU A 206 -24.69 17.50 -15.29
N MET A 207 -24.56 17.76 -14.00
CA MET A 207 -25.47 17.26 -12.96
C MET A 207 -26.37 18.40 -12.49
N ILE A 208 -27.67 18.21 -12.63
CA ILE A 208 -28.69 19.15 -12.15
C ILE A 208 -29.41 18.49 -10.98
N TYR A 209 -29.42 19.18 -9.85
CA TYR A 209 -30.06 18.76 -8.61
C TYR A 209 -31.34 19.57 -8.44
N LYS A 210 -32.48 18.90 -8.59
CA LYS A 210 -33.82 19.44 -8.29
C LYS A 210 -34.07 19.44 -6.77
N PRO A 211 -35.10 20.16 -6.30
CA PRO A 211 -35.46 20.18 -4.89
C PRO A 211 -35.63 18.77 -4.30
N ALA A 212 -34.91 18.50 -3.23
CA ALA A 212 -34.87 17.21 -2.56
C ALA A 212 -34.87 17.37 -1.04
N GLY A 213 -35.43 16.37 -0.35
CA GLY A 213 -35.41 16.33 1.11
C GLY A 213 -34.00 16.05 1.67
N ARG A 214 -33.73 16.55 2.88
CA ARG A 214 -32.42 16.40 3.56
C ARG A 214 -31.90 14.96 3.61
N PHE A 215 -32.78 14.00 3.87
CA PHE A 215 -32.39 12.58 3.97
C PHE A 215 -31.98 11.98 2.63
N ALA A 216 -32.63 12.39 1.53
CA ALA A 216 -32.23 12.00 0.18
C ALA A 216 -30.84 12.55 -0.13
N MET A 217 -30.57 13.81 0.22
CA MET A 217 -29.27 14.44 0.03
C MET A 217 -28.16 13.81 0.88
N ILE A 218 -28.43 13.46 2.13
CA ILE A 218 -27.47 12.76 3.00
C ILE A 218 -27.12 11.39 2.41
N LYS A 219 -28.14 10.63 1.99
CA LYS A 219 -27.95 9.31 1.37
C LYS A 219 -27.12 9.43 0.10
N HIS A 220 -27.42 10.41 -0.75
CA HIS A 220 -26.67 10.72 -1.96
C HIS A 220 -25.22 11.11 -1.67
N PHE A 221 -24.98 11.99 -0.70
CA PHE A 221 -23.63 12.43 -0.33
C PHE A 221 -22.76 11.29 0.22
N ILE A 222 -23.34 10.41 1.04
CA ILE A 222 -22.65 9.19 1.51
C ILE A 222 -22.29 8.28 0.33
N GLN A 223 -23.18 8.17 -0.66
CA GLN A 223 -22.98 7.33 -1.83
C GLN A 223 -21.94 7.89 -2.80
N LEU A 224 -21.88 9.21 -3.00
CA LEU A 224 -20.81 9.88 -3.74
C LEU A 224 -19.44 9.56 -3.14
N GLY A 225 -19.34 9.50 -1.81
CA GLY A 225 -18.11 9.10 -1.10
C GLY A 225 -17.69 7.64 -1.29
N LYS A 226 -18.60 6.76 -1.75
CA LYS A 226 -18.36 5.33 -1.99
C LYS A 226 -18.19 4.96 -3.47
N ALA A 227 -18.04 5.95 -4.34
CA ALA A 227 -18.14 5.82 -5.80
C ALA A 227 -19.58 5.42 -6.21
N ALA A 228 -20.40 6.42 -6.55
CA ALA A 228 -21.79 6.21 -6.91
C ALA A 228 -21.91 5.41 -8.22
N SER A 229 -22.52 4.23 -8.20
CA SER A 229 -22.84 3.51 -9.44
C SER A 229 -23.84 4.30 -10.28
N LYS A 230 -23.75 4.19 -11.61
CA LYS A 230 -24.72 4.79 -12.55
C LYS A 230 -26.16 4.43 -12.18
N GLU A 231 -26.39 3.18 -11.78
CA GLU A 231 -27.68 2.68 -11.30
C GLU A 231 -28.23 3.44 -10.09
N PHE A 232 -27.39 4.04 -9.25
CA PHE A 232 -27.85 4.84 -8.12
C PHE A 232 -28.29 6.23 -8.56
N ILE A 233 -27.53 6.85 -9.47
CA ILE A 233 -27.87 8.15 -10.08
C ILE A 233 -29.20 8.05 -10.81
N ASP A 234 -29.38 6.98 -11.61
CA ASP A 234 -30.59 6.75 -12.39
C ASP A 234 -31.84 6.50 -11.52
N ARG A 235 -31.67 6.11 -10.25
CA ARG A 235 -32.77 5.93 -9.27
C ARG A 235 -33.09 7.19 -8.46
N CYS A 236 -32.36 8.29 -8.65
CA CYS A 236 -32.57 9.53 -7.92
C CYS A 236 -33.45 10.48 -8.74
N ASP A 237 -34.74 10.57 -8.41
CA ASP A 237 -35.70 11.43 -9.13
C ASP A 237 -35.35 12.92 -9.11
N PHE A 238 -34.57 13.34 -8.12
CA PHE A 238 -34.10 14.72 -7.97
C PHE A 238 -32.81 15.02 -8.74
N LEU A 239 -32.22 14.03 -9.42
CA LEU A 239 -30.96 14.18 -10.13
C LEU A 239 -31.16 13.95 -11.62
N SER A 240 -30.66 14.86 -12.45
CA SER A 240 -30.64 14.66 -13.91
C SER A 240 -29.25 14.90 -14.47
N PHE A 241 -28.88 14.10 -15.46
CA PHE A 241 -27.62 14.17 -16.16
C PHE A 241 -27.84 14.63 -17.61
N LYS A 242 -27.09 15.65 -18.04
CA LYS A 242 -27.05 16.11 -19.44
C LYS A 242 -25.59 16.17 -19.92
N VAL A 243 -25.37 16.05 -21.22
CA VAL A 243 -24.07 16.32 -21.86
C VAL A 243 -24.24 17.54 -22.74
N VAL A 244 -23.42 18.56 -22.51
CA VAL A 244 -23.53 19.88 -23.16
C VAL A 244 -22.16 20.38 -23.60
N LYS A 245 -22.13 21.31 -24.54
CA LYS A 245 -20.91 22.00 -24.99
C LYS A 245 -20.64 23.28 -24.20
N ALA A 246 -21.71 24.00 -23.86
CA ALA A 246 -21.69 25.15 -22.98
C ALA A 246 -22.98 25.23 -22.16
N LEU A 247 -22.93 26.00 -21.09
CA LEU A 247 -24.02 26.21 -20.14
C LEU A 247 -24.01 27.68 -19.70
N THR A 248 -25.15 28.34 -19.81
CA THR A 248 -25.41 29.59 -19.10
C THR A 248 -26.34 29.30 -17.94
N ILE A 249 -25.99 29.79 -16.75
CA ILE A 249 -26.84 29.77 -15.57
C ILE A 249 -27.15 31.22 -15.23
N ARG A 250 -28.44 31.56 -15.13
CA ARG A 250 -28.88 32.89 -14.70
C ARG A 250 -29.93 32.76 -13.62
N ILE A 251 -29.78 33.51 -12.52
CA ILE A 251 -30.83 33.69 -11.51
C ILE A 251 -31.52 35.02 -11.79
N PRO A 252 -32.78 35.02 -12.28
CA PRO A 252 -33.48 36.26 -12.63
C PRO A 252 -33.70 37.18 -11.42
N LYS A 253 -33.94 36.59 -10.25
CA LYS A 253 -34.22 37.29 -9.00
C LYS A 253 -33.34 36.72 -7.89
N SER A 254 -32.21 37.38 -7.66
CA SER A 254 -31.32 37.02 -6.56
C SER A 254 -31.90 37.49 -5.24
N GLU A 255 -31.95 36.59 -4.26
CA GLU A 255 -32.51 36.84 -2.92
C GLU A 255 -31.45 36.67 -1.82
N SER A 256 -30.24 36.24 -2.18
CA SER A 256 -29.15 35.98 -1.23
C SER A 256 -27.79 36.31 -1.84
N ASP A 257 -26.85 36.82 -1.03
CA ASP A 257 -25.44 36.96 -1.42
C ASP A 257 -24.81 35.62 -1.85
N MET A 258 -25.38 34.48 -1.42
CA MET A 258 -24.96 33.15 -1.83
C MET A 258 -25.22 32.88 -3.33
N ASP A 259 -26.12 33.62 -3.96
CA ASP A 259 -26.36 33.57 -5.41
C ASP A 259 -25.21 34.19 -6.21
N LEU A 260 -24.31 34.91 -5.56
CA LEU A 260 -23.11 35.43 -6.22
C LEU A 260 -21.92 34.49 -6.07
N LEU A 261 -22.09 33.31 -5.46
CA LEU A 261 -20.98 32.40 -5.21
C LEU A 261 -20.99 31.22 -6.17
N ILE A 262 -19.83 30.95 -6.76
CA ILE A 262 -19.57 29.73 -7.51
C ILE A 262 -18.36 28.99 -6.94
N ASN A 263 -18.44 27.67 -6.92
CA ASN A 263 -17.32 26.79 -6.61
C ASN A 263 -16.63 26.33 -7.90
N LEU A 264 -15.37 26.72 -8.08
CA LEU A 264 -14.51 26.28 -9.17
C LEU A 264 -13.36 25.47 -8.55
N ASP A 265 -13.28 24.17 -8.88
CA ASP A 265 -12.23 23.26 -8.40
C ASP A 265 -11.99 23.22 -6.88
N GLY A 266 -13.04 23.50 -6.08
CA GLY A 266 -12.95 23.53 -4.62
C GLY A 266 -12.57 24.89 -4.04
N GLN A 267 -12.51 25.95 -4.85
CA GLN A 267 -12.34 27.34 -4.44
C GLN A 267 -13.62 28.14 -4.73
N ILE A 268 -13.96 29.07 -3.84
CA ILE A 268 -15.12 29.95 -4.00
C ILE A 268 -14.72 31.24 -4.70
N TYR A 269 -15.45 31.58 -5.76
CA TYR A 269 -15.35 32.84 -6.48
C TYR A 269 -16.66 33.64 -6.32
N LYS A 270 -16.53 34.96 -6.18
CA LYS A 270 -17.66 35.88 -6.13
C LYS A 270 -17.90 36.48 -7.52
N LEU A 271 -19.09 36.28 -8.06
CA LEU A 271 -19.56 36.83 -9.31
C LEU A 271 -20.05 38.27 -9.12
N THR A 272 -19.98 39.07 -10.18
CA THR A 272 -20.51 40.44 -10.20
C THR A 272 -22.02 40.46 -10.42
N LYS A 273 -22.54 39.47 -11.13
CA LYS A 273 -23.97 39.19 -11.33
C LYS A 273 -24.26 37.72 -11.07
N PRO A 274 -25.51 37.37 -10.72
CA PRO A 274 -25.91 35.98 -10.52
C PRO A 274 -26.15 35.30 -11.88
N GLU A 275 -25.15 35.39 -12.75
CA GLU A 275 -25.12 34.88 -14.11
C GLU A 275 -23.72 34.39 -14.43
N ILE A 276 -23.61 33.18 -14.96
CA ILE A 276 -22.33 32.62 -15.39
C ILE A 276 -22.47 31.79 -16.67
N TYR A 277 -21.51 31.97 -17.56
CA TYR A 277 -21.33 31.18 -18.77
C TYR A 277 -20.14 30.23 -18.58
N ILE A 278 -20.37 28.94 -18.81
CA ILE A 278 -19.38 27.88 -18.64
C ILE A 278 -19.24 27.16 -19.98
N THR A 279 -18.02 27.09 -20.51
CA THR A 279 -17.75 26.39 -21.77
C THR A 279 -16.44 25.62 -21.69
N THR A 280 -16.32 24.56 -22.48
CA THR A 280 -15.04 23.88 -22.67
C THR A 280 -14.22 24.57 -23.74
N THR A 281 -12.91 24.62 -23.54
CA THR A 281 -12.02 25.20 -24.56
C THR A 281 -11.95 24.29 -25.77
N LYS A 282 -12.07 24.86 -26.98
CA LYS A 282 -12.03 24.12 -28.27
C LYS A 282 -10.78 23.25 -28.45
N HIS A 283 -9.68 23.61 -27.77
CA HIS A 283 -8.44 22.86 -27.73
C HIS A 283 -8.07 22.48 -26.29
N ARG A 284 -7.43 21.32 -26.15
CA ARG A 284 -6.99 20.78 -24.87
C ARG A 284 -5.79 21.59 -24.36
N ALA A 285 -5.95 22.29 -23.24
CA ALA A 285 -5.01 23.32 -22.81
C ALA A 285 -3.85 22.81 -21.92
N ILE A 286 -4.02 21.66 -21.24
CA ILE A 286 -3.05 21.12 -20.28
C ILE A 286 -2.50 19.78 -20.74
N LYS A 287 -1.26 19.45 -20.42
CA LYS A 287 -0.66 18.12 -20.65
C LYS A 287 -0.74 17.26 -19.37
N ARG A 288 -1.60 16.22 -19.36
CA ARG A 288 -1.86 15.19 -18.32
C ARG A 288 -0.98 13.93 -18.47
N LEU A 289 -0.82 13.20 -17.35
CA LEU A 289 -0.22 11.86 -17.26
C LEU A 289 -1.21 10.72 -17.56
N LYS A 290 -0.74 9.65 -18.21
CA LYS A 290 -1.55 8.51 -18.65
C LYS A 290 -2.19 7.75 -17.46
N ASN A 291 -3.48 7.40 -17.59
CA ASN A 291 -4.12 6.29 -16.86
C ASN A 291 -3.47 4.99 -17.31
N ALA A 292 -2.36 4.60 -16.69
CA ALA A 292 -1.63 3.39 -17.05
C ALA A 292 -1.30 2.51 -15.84
N LEU A 293 -1.88 2.81 -14.68
CA LEU A 293 -1.78 1.98 -13.50
C LEU A 293 -3.18 1.56 -13.04
N PRO A 294 -3.36 0.30 -12.64
CA PRO A 294 -4.66 -0.20 -12.22
C PRO A 294 -5.17 0.53 -10.97
N ARG A 295 -6.51 0.58 -10.80
CA ARG A 295 -7.16 1.41 -9.76
C ARG A 295 -7.01 0.89 -8.32
N THR A 296 -6.81 -0.41 -8.14
CA THR A 296 -6.76 -1.01 -6.80
C THR A 296 -5.34 -1.08 -6.24
N PRO A 297 -5.12 -0.81 -4.93
CA PRO A 297 -3.79 -0.91 -4.31
C PRO A 297 -3.09 -2.25 -4.56
N LYS A 298 -3.86 -3.35 -4.54
CA LYS A 298 -3.37 -4.69 -4.86
C LYS A 298 -2.80 -4.77 -6.28
N ARG A 299 -3.56 -4.32 -7.29
CA ARG A 299 -3.10 -4.36 -8.67
C ARG A 299 -1.94 -3.38 -8.90
N ARG A 300 -1.92 -2.21 -8.23
CA ARG A 300 -0.79 -1.26 -8.30
C ARG A 300 0.49 -1.86 -7.75
N SER A 301 0.41 -2.51 -6.59
CA SER A 301 1.55 -3.21 -5.99
C SER A 301 2.08 -4.31 -6.92
N ALA A 302 1.19 -5.04 -7.63
CA ALA A 302 1.59 -6.05 -8.61
C ALA A 302 2.26 -5.43 -9.84
N THR A 303 1.73 -4.31 -10.36
CA THR A 303 2.36 -3.62 -11.50
C THR A 303 3.70 -3.01 -11.12
N LEU A 304 3.82 -2.44 -9.92
CA LEU A 304 5.08 -1.94 -9.39
C LEU A 304 6.08 -3.08 -9.20
N ALA A 305 5.66 -4.20 -8.59
CA ALA A 305 6.51 -5.37 -8.43
C ALA A 305 7.01 -5.90 -9.78
N ALA A 306 6.14 -5.99 -10.79
CA ALA A 306 6.52 -6.37 -12.15
C ALA A 306 7.49 -5.37 -12.80
N TYR A 307 7.29 -4.07 -12.58
CA TYR A 307 8.19 -3.03 -13.06
C TYR A 307 9.58 -3.10 -12.42
N LEU A 308 9.63 -3.27 -11.09
CA LEU A 308 10.89 -3.39 -10.34
C LEU A 308 11.67 -4.67 -10.70
N GLN A 309 10.99 -5.71 -11.17
CA GLN A 309 11.62 -6.92 -11.70
C GLN A 309 12.20 -6.73 -13.11
N HIS A 310 11.92 -5.61 -13.78
CA HIS A 310 12.41 -5.34 -15.13
C HIS A 310 13.88 -4.90 -15.13
N THR A 311 14.78 -5.87 -15.23
CA THR A 311 16.24 -5.70 -15.10
C THR A 311 16.88 -4.74 -16.11
N LYS A 312 16.20 -4.45 -17.23
CA LYS A 312 16.71 -3.58 -18.31
C LYS A 312 16.22 -2.12 -18.23
N SER A 313 15.46 -1.74 -17.20
CA SER A 313 14.95 -0.37 -17.07
C SER A 313 16.01 0.54 -16.41
N PRO A 314 16.41 1.66 -17.04
CA PRO A 314 17.37 2.60 -16.46
C PRO A 314 16.93 3.16 -15.10
N ALA A 315 15.62 3.38 -14.92
CA ALA A 315 15.09 3.87 -13.65
C ALA A 315 15.15 2.83 -12.53
N VAL A 316 15.06 1.53 -12.85
CA VAL A 316 15.27 0.46 -11.85
C VAL A 316 16.74 0.44 -11.41
N GLU A 317 17.67 0.72 -12.31
CA GLU A 317 19.10 0.80 -11.99
C GLU A 317 19.42 2.00 -11.09
N ILE A 318 18.83 3.17 -11.36
CA ILE A 318 18.93 4.33 -10.48
C ILE A 318 18.38 4.02 -9.08
N LEU A 319 17.26 3.29 -8.99
CA LEU A 319 16.68 2.88 -7.70
C LEU A 319 17.54 1.87 -6.94
N ARG A 320 18.31 1.02 -7.64
CA ARG A 320 19.31 0.14 -7.02
C ARG A 320 20.50 0.91 -6.49
N GLN A 321 21.02 1.86 -7.27
CA GLN A 321 22.12 2.75 -6.85
C GLN A 321 21.74 3.57 -5.62
N ALA A 322 20.46 3.93 -5.47
CA ALA A 322 19.93 4.61 -4.31
C ALA A 322 19.56 3.67 -3.13
N GLU A 323 19.88 2.37 -3.21
CA GLU A 323 19.59 1.33 -2.20
C GLU A 323 18.10 1.16 -1.86
N VAL A 324 17.19 1.59 -2.75
CA VAL A 324 15.73 1.47 -2.55
C VAL A 324 15.23 0.08 -2.95
N VAL A 325 15.91 -0.58 -3.90
CA VAL A 325 15.56 -1.90 -4.44
C VAL A 325 16.77 -2.82 -4.33
N SER A 326 16.58 -4.01 -3.78
CA SER A 326 17.65 -5.01 -3.60
C SER A 326 18.31 -5.37 -4.93
N SER A 327 19.65 -5.45 -4.94
CA SER A 327 20.40 -5.87 -6.11
C SER A 327 20.22 -7.38 -6.37
N PRO A 328 20.54 -7.87 -7.58
CA PRO A 328 20.56 -9.31 -7.87
C PRO A 328 21.51 -10.09 -6.95
N GLU A 329 22.63 -9.49 -6.55
CA GLU A 329 23.58 -10.09 -5.61
C GLU A 329 22.99 -10.22 -4.21
N ASP A 330 22.27 -9.18 -3.73
CA ASP A 330 21.58 -9.24 -2.44
C ASP A 330 20.49 -10.31 -2.42
N LEU A 331 19.74 -10.45 -3.52
CA LEU A 331 18.72 -11.49 -3.66
C LEU A 331 19.33 -12.89 -3.66
N MET A 332 20.48 -13.07 -4.32
CA MET A 332 21.20 -14.34 -4.33
C MET A 332 21.77 -14.69 -2.95
N ASN A 333 22.39 -13.72 -2.27
CA ASN A 333 22.88 -13.87 -0.90
C ASN A 333 21.74 -14.24 0.06
N MET A 334 20.59 -13.57 -0.02
CA MET A 334 19.40 -13.91 0.78
C MET A 334 18.89 -15.33 0.49
N SER A 335 18.95 -15.79 -0.76
CA SER A 335 18.54 -17.16 -1.12
C SER A 335 19.47 -18.21 -0.48
N ILE A 336 20.78 -17.98 -0.52
CA ILE A 336 21.78 -18.86 0.10
C ILE A 336 21.57 -18.92 1.62
N GLU A 337 21.41 -17.76 2.27
CA GLU A 337 21.14 -17.69 3.70
C GLU A 337 19.85 -18.42 4.09
N LYS A 338 18.79 -18.30 3.27
CA LYS A 338 17.51 -18.97 3.50
C LYS A 338 17.65 -20.49 3.39
N ALA A 339 18.35 -21.00 2.37
CA ALA A 339 18.58 -22.43 2.19
C ALA A 339 19.34 -23.03 3.37
N ALA A 340 20.46 -22.40 3.77
CA ALA A 340 21.24 -22.84 4.93
C ALA A 340 20.40 -22.86 6.22
N LEU A 341 19.49 -21.89 6.39
CA LEU A 341 18.62 -21.83 7.57
C LEU A 341 17.56 -22.94 7.58
N GLU A 342 17.02 -23.32 6.42
CA GLU A 342 16.08 -24.43 6.29
C GLU A 342 16.77 -25.79 6.55
N ASP A 343 18.02 -25.95 6.12
CA ASP A 343 18.84 -27.14 6.41
C ASP A 343 19.11 -27.27 7.92
N ILE A 344 19.48 -26.17 8.57
CA ILE A 344 19.68 -26.13 10.03
C ILE A 344 18.39 -26.51 10.76
N LYS A 345 17.24 -26.02 10.30
CA LYS A 345 15.93 -26.35 10.88
C LYS A 345 15.61 -27.82 10.73
N THR A 346 15.87 -28.40 9.55
CA THR A 346 15.68 -29.83 9.29
C THR A 346 16.57 -30.69 10.19
N ALA A 347 17.84 -30.30 10.37
CA ALA A 347 18.76 -30.97 11.28
C ALA A 347 18.27 -30.90 12.75
N ILE A 348 17.75 -29.76 13.19
CA ILE A 348 17.17 -29.56 14.53
C ILE A 348 15.95 -30.47 14.73
N GLU A 349 15.06 -30.55 13.75
CA GLU A 349 13.85 -31.38 13.81
C GLU A 349 14.21 -32.88 13.89
N SER A 350 15.19 -33.32 13.12
CA SER A 350 15.69 -34.71 13.17
C SER A 350 16.25 -35.12 14.55
N CYS A 351 16.79 -34.17 15.31
CA CYS A 351 17.29 -34.40 16.66
C CYS A 351 16.16 -34.37 17.71
N LYS A 352 15.06 -33.64 17.46
CA LYS A 352 13.92 -33.61 18.39
C LYS A 352 13.16 -34.94 18.46
N THR A 353 13.11 -35.66 17.34
CA THR A 353 12.34 -36.92 17.23
C THR A 353 13.05 -38.10 17.91
N LYS A 354 14.38 -38.06 18.01
CA LYS A 354 15.19 -39.14 18.59
C LYS A 354 15.46 -38.92 20.08
N ARG A 355 15.00 -39.84 20.94
CA ARG A 355 15.25 -39.83 22.40
C ARG A 355 16.51 -40.65 22.79
N SER A 356 17.66 -40.33 22.18
CA SER A 356 18.95 -40.95 22.56
C SER A 356 19.93 -39.94 23.17
N LYS A 357 20.91 -40.44 23.93
CA LYS A 357 21.98 -39.60 24.50
C LYS A 357 22.75 -38.86 23.40
N ASP A 358 23.00 -39.53 22.28
CA ASP A 358 23.71 -38.96 21.13
C ASP A 358 22.88 -37.90 20.43
N SER A 359 21.56 -38.09 20.32
CA SER A 359 20.66 -37.07 19.76
C SER A 359 20.65 -35.78 20.59
N VAL A 360 20.67 -35.89 21.92
CA VAL A 360 20.78 -34.74 22.83
C VAL A 360 22.12 -34.04 22.66
N LEU A 361 23.20 -34.80 22.47
CA LEU A 361 24.54 -34.28 22.22
C LEU A 361 24.60 -33.51 20.90
N SER A 362 24.14 -34.13 19.80
CA SER A 362 24.08 -33.52 18.46
C SER A 362 23.27 -32.23 18.47
N MET A 363 22.13 -32.20 19.16
CA MET A 363 21.33 -30.99 19.32
C MET A 363 22.10 -29.90 20.08
N ASN A 364 22.88 -30.23 21.12
CA ASN A 364 23.68 -29.25 21.85
C ASN A 364 24.81 -28.68 20.98
N VAL A 365 25.46 -29.52 20.17
CA VAL A 365 26.49 -29.12 19.20
C VAL A 365 25.91 -28.18 18.14
N LEU A 366 24.79 -28.55 17.53
CA LEU A 366 24.10 -27.75 16.51
C LEU A 366 23.72 -26.37 17.05
N VAL A 367 23.04 -26.34 18.20
CA VAL A 367 22.62 -25.09 18.83
C VAL A 367 23.81 -24.22 19.23
N ALA A 368 24.90 -24.81 19.73
CA ALA A 368 26.12 -24.07 20.05
C ALA A 368 26.77 -23.48 18.80
N SER A 369 26.81 -24.23 17.69
CA SER A 369 27.40 -23.79 16.42
C SER A 369 26.70 -22.55 15.86
N ILE A 370 25.37 -22.51 15.92
CA ILE A 370 24.54 -21.41 15.39
C ILE A 370 24.26 -20.29 16.41
N SER A 371 24.83 -20.31 17.61
CA SER A 371 24.57 -19.31 18.66
C SER A 371 25.78 -18.42 18.94
N GLY A 372 26.48 -17.99 17.88
CA GLY A 372 27.68 -17.17 17.98
C GLY A 372 27.46 -15.69 18.35
N GLU A 373 28.56 -14.94 18.42
CA GLU A 373 28.60 -13.53 18.79
C GLU A 373 27.81 -12.65 17.81
N LYS A 374 27.96 -12.86 16.48
CA LYS A 374 27.21 -12.15 15.44
C LYS A 374 25.69 -12.16 15.66
N ILE A 375 25.12 -13.28 16.11
CA ILE A 375 23.67 -13.42 16.38
C ILE A 375 23.26 -12.72 17.67
N THR A 376 24.20 -12.54 18.60
CA THR A 376 23.93 -11.86 19.88
C THR A 376 24.12 -10.35 19.79
N GLU A 377 25.07 -9.88 18.99
CA GLU A 377 25.30 -8.46 18.69
C GLU A 377 24.15 -7.86 17.87
N THR A 378 23.69 -8.56 16.84
CA THR A 378 22.58 -8.11 15.95
C THR A 378 21.19 -8.12 16.61
N ARG A 379 21.08 -8.52 17.89
CA ARG A 379 19.80 -8.71 18.61
C ARG A 379 18.80 -9.66 17.91
N CYS A 380 19.27 -10.46 16.95
CA CYS A 380 18.44 -11.34 16.12
C CYS A 380 18.04 -12.67 16.78
N ARG A 381 18.54 -12.95 18.01
CA ARG A 381 18.31 -14.23 18.72
C ARG A 381 16.84 -14.63 18.83
N LYS A 382 15.92 -13.69 19.10
CA LYS A 382 14.47 -13.98 19.19
C LYS A 382 13.89 -14.39 17.83
N ASN A 383 14.28 -13.69 16.76
CA ASN A 383 13.82 -13.98 15.40
C ASN A 383 14.37 -15.31 14.89
N LEU A 384 15.65 -15.59 15.15
CA LEU A 384 16.26 -16.88 14.82
C LEU A 384 15.60 -18.05 15.56
N ALA A 385 15.36 -17.89 16.86
CA ALA A 385 14.65 -18.90 17.66
C ALA A 385 13.27 -19.22 17.09
N LYS A 386 12.53 -18.18 16.67
CA LYS A 386 11.21 -18.33 16.04
C LYS A 386 11.30 -19.06 14.70
N LYS A 387 12.25 -18.69 13.82
CA LYS A 387 12.44 -19.37 12.52
C LYS A 387 12.83 -20.85 12.67
N LEU A 388 13.66 -21.18 13.67
CA LEU A 388 14.12 -22.55 13.92
C LEU A 388 13.20 -23.38 14.84
N GLY A 389 12.09 -22.80 15.33
CA GLY A 389 11.17 -23.47 16.26
C GLY A 389 11.85 -23.89 17.57
N LEU A 390 12.77 -23.08 18.11
CA LEU A 390 13.51 -23.36 19.33
C LEU A 390 13.13 -22.40 20.47
N PRO A 391 13.18 -22.84 21.75
CA PRO A 391 13.10 -21.92 22.87
C PRO A 391 14.30 -20.96 22.88
N VAL A 392 14.07 -19.65 23.08
CA VAL A 392 15.14 -18.64 23.13
C VAL A 392 16.23 -18.99 24.16
N ARG A 393 15.84 -19.59 25.30
CA ARG A 393 16.75 -20.06 26.35
C ARG A 393 17.76 -21.11 25.83
N ARG A 394 17.38 -21.92 24.83
CA ARG A 394 18.23 -22.94 24.23
C ARG A 394 19.37 -22.31 23.42
N LEU A 395 19.09 -21.28 22.61
CA LEU A 395 20.14 -20.50 21.94
C LEU A 395 21.05 -19.79 22.94
N SER A 396 20.50 -19.24 24.03
CA SER A 396 21.31 -18.63 25.10
C SER A 396 22.25 -19.64 25.76
N ARG A 397 21.81 -20.88 25.96
CA ARG A 397 22.64 -21.97 26.49
C ARG A 397 23.67 -22.43 25.45
N GLY A 398 23.29 -22.49 24.18
CA GLY A 398 24.20 -22.74 23.06
C GLY A 398 25.38 -21.78 23.04
N ASN A 399 25.12 -20.47 23.18
CA ASN A 399 26.20 -19.48 23.22
C ASN A 399 27.16 -19.70 24.40
N ARG A 400 26.62 -19.98 25.59
CA ARG A 400 27.44 -20.32 26.78
C ARG A 400 28.29 -21.57 26.53
N ASN A 401 27.70 -22.61 25.95
CA ASN A 401 28.41 -23.84 25.62
C ASN A 401 29.52 -23.57 24.58
N ARG A 402 29.21 -22.85 23.50
CA ARG A 402 30.17 -22.43 22.48
C ARG A 402 31.33 -21.65 23.09
N THR A 403 31.04 -20.68 23.95
CA THR A 403 32.06 -19.87 24.63
C THR A 403 32.96 -20.75 25.50
N THR A 404 32.38 -21.75 26.18
CA THR A 404 33.15 -22.70 27.01
C THR A 404 34.05 -23.58 26.16
N ILE A 405 33.53 -24.13 25.05
CA ILE A 405 34.27 -25.00 24.13
C ILE A 405 35.44 -24.26 23.47
N LEU A 406 35.22 -23.02 23.02
CA LEU A 406 36.23 -22.21 22.34
C LEU A 406 37.30 -21.66 23.29
N LYS A 407 37.02 -21.56 24.60
CA LYS A 407 37.97 -21.05 25.61
C LYS A 407 38.64 -22.16 26.43
N SER A 408 38.20 -23.41 26.32
CA SER A 408 38.80 -24.53 27.05
C SER A 408 39.99 -25.12 26.29
N GLU A 409 41.03 -25.53 27.01
CA GLU A 409 42.20 -26.23 26.44
C GLU A 409 41.85 -27.55 25.73
N LYS A 410 40.71 -28.17 26.08
CA LYS A 410 40.16 -29.34 25.40
C LYS A 410 39.00 -28.92 24.48
N SER A 411 39.32 -28.41 23.30
CA SER A 411 38.37 -27.90 22.31
C SER A 411 37.59 -29.02 21.60
N CYS A 412 36.60 -29.62 22.28
CA CYS A 412 35.74 -30.63 21.66
C CYS A 412 34.26 -30.26 21.75
N TRP A 413 33.61 -30.13 20.60
CA TRP A 413 32.18 -29.80 20.51
C TRP A 413 31.28 -30.87 21.11
N ALA A 414 31.73 -32.13 21.08
CA ALA A 414 31.06 -33.28 21.68
C ALA A 414 31.34 -33.44 23.20
N TYR A 415 32.25 -32.66 23.78
CA TYR A 415 32.67 -32.85 25.16
C TYR A 415 31.73 -32.14 26.13
N VAL A 416 30.85 -32.91 26.77
CA VAL A 416 30.01 -32.43 27.87
C VAL A 416 30.59 -32.99 29.17
N CYS A 417 31.36 -32.19 29.92
CA CYS A 417 31.69 -32.55 31.29
C CYS A 417 30.40 -32.82 32.07
N ARG A 418 30.17 -34.07 32.49
CA ARG A 418 29.12 -34.32 33.48
C ARG A 418 29.53 -33.59 34.76
N LYS A 419 28.70 -32.65 35.21
CA LYS A 419 28.83 -32.13 36.57
C LYS A 419 28.69 -33.32 37.52
N THR A 420 29.76 -33.64 38.24
CA THR A 420 29.70 -34.55 39.39
C THR A 420 28.65 -34.02 40.35
N ARG A 421 27.80 -34.91 40.87
CA ARG A 421 26.80 -34.51 41.87
C ARG A 421 27.54 -34.02 43.13
N LYS A 422 26.93 -33.13 43.91
CA LYS A 422 27.57 -32.54 45.10
C LYS A 422 27.95 -33.57 46.17
N ASP A 423 27.24 -34.69 46.18
CA ASP A 423 27.42 -35.88 47.03
C ASP A 423 28.37 -36.91 46.40
N ALA A 424 28.93 -36.66 45.22
CA ALA A 424 29.89 -37.57 44.61
C ALA A 424 31.17 -37.61 45.45
N LEU A 425 31.58 -38.83 45.84
CA LEU A 425 32.83 -39.07 46.54
C LEU A 425 34.00 -38.40 45.81
N SER A 426 34.92 -37.81 46.57
CA SER A 426 36.13 -37.23 46.00
C SER A 426 36.94 -38.29 45.25
N GLU A 427 37.69 -37.89 44.23
CA GLU A 427 38.55 -38.83 43.48
C GLU A 427 39.61 -39.47 44.37
N GLU A 428 40.07 -38.79 45.42
CA GLU A 428 40.92 -39.37 46.45
C GLU A 428 40.22 -40.46 47.24
N THR A 429 38.97 -40.23 47.68
CA THR A 429 38.18 -41.25 48.40
C THR A 429 37.90 -42.46 47.53
N LYS A 430 37.61 -42.26 46.23
CA LYS A 430 37.44 -43.36 45.27
C LYS A 430 38.73 -44.15 45.07
N ARG A 431 39.88 -43.48 44.97
CA ARG A 431 41.20 -44.12 44.90
C ARG A 431 41.54 -44.90 46.16
N LEU A 432 41.24 -44.35 47.34
CA LEU A 432 41.45 -45.05 48.60
C LEU A 432 40.60 -46.32 48.71
N ALA A 433 39.32 -46.25 48.33
CA ALA A 433 38.45 -47.41 48.26
C ALA A 433 38.95 -48.46 47.25
N TYR A 434 39.37 -48.03 46.06
CA TYR A 434 39.97 -48.90 45.05
C TYR A 434 41.22 -49.62 45.59
N ASN A 435 42.16 -48.85 46.15
CA ASN A 435 43.40 -49.39 46.70
C ASN A 435 43.15 -50.36 47.86
N PHE A 436 42.12 -50.13 48.69
CA PHE A 436 41.73 -51.04 49.76
C PHE A 436 41.30 -52.39 49.22
N TRP A 437 40.40 -52.42 48.23
CA TRP A 437 39.91 -53.67 47.65
C TRP A 437 40.97 -54.41 46.81
N MET A 438 41.95 -53.69 46.26
CA MET A 438 43.10 -54.27 45.55
C MET A 438 44.17 -54.89 46.48
N LYS A 439 44.08 -54.72 47.81
CA LYS A 439 45.06 -55.32 48.73
C LYS A 439 44.96 -56.86 48.72
N PRO A 440 46.10 -57.58 48.73
CA PRO A 440 46.11 -59.03 48.79
C PRO A 440 45.31 -59.56 49.97
N GLY A 441 44.37 -60.48 49.72
CA GLY A 441 43.56 -61.13 50.75
C GLY A 441 42.24 -60.44 51.11
N ILE A 442 41.97 -59.22 50.61
CA ILE A 442 40.69 -58.51 50.85
C ILE A 442 39.65 -58.85 49.77
N SER A 443 40.05 -58.76 48.50
CA SER A 443 39.28 -59.31 47.38
C SER A 443 40.00 -60.53 46.81
N ARG A 444 39.22 -61.44 46.21
CA ARG A 444 39.73 -62.62 45.52
C ARG A 444 39.56 -62.39 44.02
N PRO A 445 40.54 -62.73 43.16
CA PRO A 445 40.27 -62.86 41.73
C PRO A 445 39.20 -63.94 41.53
N THR A 446 38.11 -63.61 40.84
CA THR A 446 37.00 -64.53 40.57
C THR A 446 37.43 -65.66 39.63
N GLY A 447 36.93 -66.88 39.85
CA GLY A 447 37.22 -68.03 38.98
C GLY A 447 37.21 -69.42 39.62
N ASN A 448 36.43 -69.67 40.69
CA ASN A 448 36.34 -71.02 41.26
C ASN A 448 35.06 -71.75 40.80
N LYS A 449 35.07 -73.08 40.78
CA LYS A 449 33.98 -73.95 40.28
C LYS A 449 32.62 -73.75 40.97
N ALA A 450 32.59 -73.08 42.13
CA ALA A 450 31.37 -72.74 42.86
C ALA A 450 30.57 -71.58 42.22
N ASP A 451 31.14 -70.87 41.24
CA ASP A 451 30.54 -69.68 40.60
C ASP A 451 29.77 -70.01 39.30
N VAL A 452 29.46 -71.29 39.07
CA VAL A 452 28.74 -71.78 37.88
C VAL A 452 27.34 -72.24 38.25
N LYS A 453 26.32 -71.55 37.75
CA LYS A 453 24.92 -71.98 37.89
C LYS A 453 24.57 -72.92 36.74
N ARG A 454 24.02 -74.09 37.05
CA ARG A 454 23.57 -75.10 36.06
C ARG A 454 22.06 -75.06 35.90
N GLU A 455 21.59 -75.04 34.66
CA GLU A 455 20.18 -75.15 34.31
C GLU A 455 19.97 -76.39 33.43
N ARG A 456 18.95 -77.20 33.73
CA ARG A 456 18.68 -78.45 33.00
C ARG A 456 17.77 -78.15 31.82
N ILE A 457 18.27 -78.36 30.61
CA ILE A 457 17.57 -78.12 29.35
C ILE A 457 16.98 -79.42 28.76
N GLY A 458 17.37 -80.59 29.27
CA GLY A 458 16.82 -81.87 28.83
C GLY A 458 17.28 -83.07 29.67
N PRO A 459 16.84 -84.29 29.33
CA PRO A 459 17.28 -85.51 30.01
C PRO A 459 18.81 -85.66 29.93
N LYS A 460 19.48 -85.45 31.06
CA LYS A 460 20.95 -85.46 31.22
C LYS A 460 21.72 -84.38 30.43
N ILE A 461 21.04 -83.32 29.96
CA ILE A 461 21.66 -82.19 29.26
C ILE A 461 21.52 -80.92 30.11
N TYR A 462 22.62 -80.19 30.31
CA TYR A 462 22.69 -78.99 31.15
C TYR A 462 23.42 -77.85 30.42
N THR A 463 22.91 -76.63 30.53
CA THR A 463 23.67 -75.40 30.23
C THR A 463 24.33 -74.90 31.51
N CYS A 464 25.57 -74.45 31.37
CA CYS A 464 26.35 -73.84 32.44
C CYS A 464 26.65 -72.40 32.05
N HIS A 465 26.31 -71.43 32.90
CA HIS A 465 26.72 -70.04 32.72
C HIS A 465 27.46 -69.56 33.97
N GLN A 466 28.57 -68.84 33.76
CA GLN A 466 29.28 -68.18 34.86
C GLN A 466 28.39 -67.09 35.44
N VAL A 467 28.29 -67.04 36.76
CA VAL A 467 27.61 -65.92 37.43
C VAL A 467 28.49 -64.69 37.25
N TYR A 468 28.12 -63.80 36.33
CA TYR A 468 28.80 -62.52 36.13
C TYR A 468 28.54 -61.59 37.32
N LEU A 469 29.32 -61.73 38.39
CA LEU A 469 29.56 -60.63 39.32
C LEU A 469 30.54 -59.68 38.63
N LEU A 470 30.02 -58.51 38.23
CA LEU A 470 30.71 -57.40 37.56
C LEU A 470 32.25 -57.41 37.77
N GLU A 471 33.00 -57.97 36.83
CA GLU A 471 34.46 -58.15 36.89
C GLU A 471 35.28 -56.85 36.86
N LYS A 472 34.63 -55.69 36.77
CA LYS A 472 35.29 -54.38 36.82
C LYS A 472 34.48 -53.45 37.70
N THR A 473 35.06 -53.05 38.84
CA THR A 473 34.49 -51.95 39.60
C THR A 473 34.43 -50.72 38.68
N GLN A 474 33.35 -49.94 38.77
CA GLN A 474 33.09 -48.77 37.93
C GLN A 474 34.30 -47.82 37.78
N THR A 475 35.19 -47.83 38.78
CA THR A 475 36.43 -47.07 38.86
C THR A 475 37.47 -47.47 37.80
N GLU A 476 37.66 -48.76 37.51
CA GLU A 476 38.65 -49.23 36.53
C GLU A 476 38.26 -48.86 35.09
N VAL A 477 36.96 -48.90 34.78
CA VAL A 477 36.44 -48.42 33.49
C VAL A 477 36.70 -46.92 33.32
N THR A 478 36.70 -46.16 34.41
CA THR A 478 36.96 -44.71 34.39
C THR A 478 38.43 -44.42 34.09
N LEU A 479 39.37 -45.16 34.69
CA LEU A 479 40.82 -44.98 34.46
C LEU A 479 41.26 -45.47 33.08
N ILE A 480 40.74 -46.62 32.61
CA ILE A 480 41.02 -47.12 31.25
C ILE A 480 40.49 -46.13 30.20
N SER A 481 39.32 -45.53 30.42
CA SER A 481 38.78 -44.51 29.52
C SER A 481 39.62 -43.24 29.45
N GLN A 482 40.43 -42.92 30.49
CA GLN A 482 41.36 -41.79 30.47
C GLN A 482 42.65 -42.11 29.72
N GLN A 483 43.14 -43.35 29.75
CA GLN A 483 44.34 -43.77 29.01
C GLN A 483 44.07 -44.01 27.53
N THR A 484 42.85 -44.41 27.14
CA THR A 484 42.51 -44.69 25.74
C THR A 484 42.26 -43.42 24.90
N ILE A 485 42.30 -42.23 25.50
CA ILE A 485 42.10 -40.92 24.82
C ILE A 485 43.43 -40.31 24.32
N HIS A 486 44.57 -41.00 24.50
CA HIS A 486 45.89 -40.56 24.02
C HIS A 486 46.44 -41.35 22.82
N VAL A 487 45.57 -41.75 21.88
CA VAL A 487 45.98 -42.15 20.51
C VAL A 487 45.23 -41.33 19.49
#